data_AF-Q1DDU8-F1
#
_entry.id   AF-Q1DDU8-F1
#
_cell.length_a   1.000
_cell.length_b   1.000
_cell.length_c   1.000
_cell.angle_alpha   90.00
_cell.angle_beta   90.00
_cell.angle_gamma   90.00
#
_symmetry.space_group_name_H-M   'P 1'
#
loop_
_entity.id
_entity.type
_entity.pdbx_description
1 polymer ?
#
loop_
_entity_poly.entity_id
_entity_poly.type
_entity_poly.pdbx_seq_one_letter_code
_entity_poly.pdbx_strand_id
1 'polypeptide(L)'
;MWGVGIVYLLVYILGSALVTMGLSRGIQAVFEGSPVGAAVPTLLYGVGAIGLAGLLHVLAIRRQLKEGKPSVMPQMKRHLIWGCAAMWAGPLLAGWVQFELFRDPIVMFSQSTLVGGILMTFGVCSQLMVRWRMPWVGTMVTVALVGLPLGWLSSDLLIAHFNHHLTTVVVPLRKEVGGEPRSSVYERDFPDMPLLPRESFDSQLELLAALSEAKAVNFDEEVAAGRMRKLDDGSYVRVASDGEESAVEVADMKKLMEDVRETDARRVAEAHAAEMAAWEEDYRRRKQGGRLFTRAAAD
;
A
#
# COMPACT_ATOMS: atom_id res chain seq x y z
N MET A 1 7.81 25.90 -36.86
CA MET A 1 8.88 25.47 -35.92
C MET A 1 8.40 25.15 -34.49
N TRP A 2 7.17 25.48 -34.10
CA TRP A 2 6.61 25.14 -32.78
C TRP A 2 6.39 23.63 -32.53
N GLY A 3 6.07 22.86 -33.57
CA GLY A 3 5.78 21.42 -33.45
C GLY A 3 6.97 20.59 -32.94
N VAL A 4 8.20 20.90 -33.38
CA VAL A 4 9.40 20.13 -32.98
C VAL A 4 9.75 20.36 -31.50
N GLY A 5 9.59 21.59 -31.00
CA GLY A 5 9.81 21.91 -29.59
C GLY A 5 8.79 21.23 -28.66
N ILE A 6 7.52 21.18 -29.08
CA ILE A 6 6.45 20.49 -28.35
C ILE A 6 6.74 18.98 -28.27
N VAL A 7 7.19 18.36 -29.36
CA VAL A 7 7.54 16.93 -29.37
C VAL A 7 8.64 16.63 -28.35
N TYR A 8 9.71 17.43 -28.28
CA TYR A 8 10.75 17.21 -27.25
C TYR A 8 10.21 17.37 -25.84
N LEU A 9 9.40 18.39 -25.59
CA LEU A 9 8.77 18.59 -24.28
C LEU A 9 7.92 17.39 -23.86
N LEU A 10 7.10 16.86 -24.77
CA LEU A 10 6.28 15.68 -24.52
C LEU A 10 7.12 14.45 -24.22
N VAL A 11 8.22 14.23 -24.95
CA VAL A 11 9.13 13.11 -24.68
C VAL A 11 9.84 13.27 -23.34
N TYR A 12 10.23 14.49 -22.95
CA TYR A 12 10.80 14.73 -21.61
C TYR A 12 9.79 14.46 -20.51
N ILE A 13 8.52 14.88 -20.67
CA ILE A 13 7.46 14.62 -19.69
C ILE A 13 7.18 13.12 -19.59
N LEU A 14 7.01 12.43 -20.73
CA LEU A 14 6.74 11.00 -20.75
C LEU A 14 7.92 10.19 -20.19
N GLY A 15 9.14 10.51 -20.61
CA GLY A 15 10.34 9.87 -20.08
C GLY A 15 10.50 10.11 -18.58
N SER A 16 10.19 11.32 -18.11
CA SER A 16 10.22 11.64 -16.69
C SER A 16 9.16 10.89 -15.88
N ALA A 17 7.96 10.73 -16.43
CA ALA A 17 6.93 9.89 -15.83
C ALA A 17 7.40 8.43 -15.70
N LEU A 18 8.02 7.87 -16.73
CA LEU A 18 8.60 6.52 -16.68
C LEU A 18 9.73 6.41 -15.65
N VAL A 19 10.62 7.40 -15.57
CA VAL A 19 11.67 7.45 -14.53
C VAL A 19 11.04 7.48 -13.13
N THR A 20 10.02 8.32 -12.94
CA THR A 20 9.31 8.46 -11.67
C THR A 20 8.63 7.14 -11.27
N MET A 21 7.93 6.49 -12.20
CA MET A 21 7.30 5.19 -11.98
C MET A 21 8.34 4.10 -11.68
N GLY A 22 9.45 4.06 -12.42
CA GLY A 22 10.54 3.12 -12.17
C GLY A 22 11.19 3.31 -10.80
N LEU A 23 11.43 4.57 -10.39
CA LEU A 23 11.93 4.90 -9.06
C LEU A 23 10.94 4.53 -7.96
N SER A 24 9.67 4.89 -8.11
CA SER A 24 8.61 4.55 -7.15
C SER A 24 8.53 3.04 -6.92
N ARG A 25 8.44 2.24 -8.00
CA ARG A 25 8.44 0.77 -7.94
C ARG A 25 9.73 0.21 -7.34
N GLY A 26 10.88 0.80 -7.66
CA GLY A 26 12.16 0.36 -7.12
C GLY A 26 12.27 0.61 -5.61
N ILE A 27 11.84 1.78 -5.16
CA ILE A 27 11.79 2.14 -3.73
C ILE A 27 10.83 1.21 -2.99
N GLN A 28 9.62 1.00 -3.54
CA GLN A 28 8.64 0.08 -2.97
C GLN A 28 9.20 -1.35 -2.87
N ALA A 29 9.84 -1.86 -3.93
CA ALA A 29 10.43 -3.19 -3.91
C ALA A 29 11.52 -3.34 -2.83
N VAL A 30 12.35 -2.30 -2.63
CA VAL A 30 13.34 -2.27 -1.55
C VAL A 30 12.68 -2.33 -0.18
N PHE A 31 11.60 -1.57 0.04
CA PHE A 31 10.88 -1.59 1.32
C PHE A 31 10.16 -2.92 1.59
N GLU A 32 9.64 -3.57 0.55
CA GLU A 32 8.94 -4.85 0.65
C GLU A 32 9.91 -6.05 0.66
N GLY A 33 11.22 -5.84 0.50
CA GLY A 33 12.20 -6.92 0.35
C GLY A 33 12.02 -7.74 -0.93
N SER A 34 11.29 -7.21 -1.91
CA SER A 34 10.98 -7.87 -3.17
C SER A 34 12.04 -7.57 -4.24
N PRO A 35 12.17 -8.40 -5.30
CA PRO A 35 13.21 -8.22 -6.29
C PRO A 35 13.01 -6.93 -7.10
N VAL A 36 13.98 -6.02 -7.03
CA VAL A 36 14.00 -4.72 -7.75
C VAL A 36 14.05 -4.87 -9.27
N GLY A 37 14.34 -6.08 -9.78
CA GLY A 37 14.53 -6.37 -11.20
C GLY A 37 13.36 -5.95 -12.10
N ALA A 38 12.12 -5.95 -11.59
CA ALA A 38 10.96 -5.53 -12.37
C ALA A 38 10.87 -3.99 -12.59
N ALA A 39 11.51 -3.19 -11.72
CA ALA A 39 11.51 -1.73 -11.83
C ALA A 39 12.60 -1.20 -12.78
N VAL A 40 13.68 -1.96 -12.94
CA VAL A 40 14.87 -1.59 -13.72
C VAL A 40 14.54 -1.32 -15.20
N PRO A 41 13.78 -2.16 -15.93
CA PRO A 41 13.44 -1.90 -17.33
C PRO A 41 12.69 -0.57 -17.51
N THR A 42 11.69 -0.29 -16.68
CA THR A 42 10.90 0.95 -16.75
C THR A 42 11.79 2.18 -16.54
N LEU A 43 12.67 2.12 -15.54
CA LEU A 43 13.64 3.19 -15.27
C LEU A 43 14.58 3.39 -16.46
N LEU A 44 15.15 2.31 -17.01
CA LEU A 44 16.07 2.37 -18.16
C LEU A 44 15.38 2.90 -19.41
N TYR A 45 14.12 2.52 -19.68
CA TYR A 45 13.35 3.08 -20.79
C TYR A 45 13.11 4.59 -20.62
N GLY A 46 12.77 5.05 -19.41
CA GLY A 46 12.61 6.47 -19.12
C GLY A 46 13.90 7.27 -19.31
N VAL A 47 15.01 6.80 -18.72
CA VAL A 47 16.34 7.42 -18.86
C VAL A 47 16.79 7.41 -20.33
N GLY A 48 16.60 6.29 -21.03
CA GLY A 48 16.93 6.13 -22.44
C GLY A 48 16.14 7.09 -23.34
N ALA A 49 14.83 7.24 -23.10
CA ALA A 49 13.98 8.17 -23.83
C ALA A 49 14.42 9.63 -23.62
N ILE A 50 14.71 10.03 -22.38
CA ILE A 50 15.22 11.37 -22.06
C ILE A 50 16.60 11.58 -22.71
N GLY A 51 17.49 10.59 -22.63
CA GLY A 51 18.83 10.67 -23.23
C GLY A 51 18.78 10.82 -24.75
N LEU A 52 17.94 10.03 -25.42
CA LEU A 52 17.72 10.11 -26.87
C LEU A 52 17.09 11.45 -27.26
N ALA A 53 16.08 11.93 -26.52
CA ALA A 53 15.49 13.25 -26.73
C ALA A 53 16.52 14.36 -26.54
N GLY A 54 17.38 14.26 -25.51
CA GLY A 54 18.51 15.15 -25.27
C GLY A 54 19.46 15.19 -26.46
N LEU A 55 19.86 14.02 -26.97
CA LEU A 55 20.75 13.92 -28.13
C LEU A 55 20.14 14.54 -29.38
N LEU A 56 18.86 14.24 -29.67
CA LEU A 56 18.14 14.84 -30.80
C LEU A 56 17.98 16.36 -30.63
N HIS A 57 17.73 16.83 -29.40
CA HIS A 57 17.64 18.25 -29.10
C HIS A 57 18.98 18.97 -29.31
N VAL A 58 20.10 18.35 -28.93
CA VAL A 58 21.45 18.86 -29.26
C VAL A 58 21.65 18.93 -30.76
N LEU A 59 21.28 17.88 -31.51
CA LEU A 59 21.44 17.86 -32.97
C LEU A 59 20.60 18.95 -33.66
N ALA A 60 19.35 19.14 -33.21
CA ALA A 60 18.47 20.19 -33.69
C ALA A 60 19.04 21.59 -33.42
N ILE A 61 19.49 21.84 -32.18
CA ILE A 61 20.13 23.10 -31.82
C ILE A 61 21.42 23.32 -32.62
N ARG A 62 22.28 22.31 -32.78
CA ARG A 62 23.51 22.43 -33.59
C ARG A 62 23.21 22.78 -35.04
N ARG A 63 22.13 22.25 -35.61
CA ARG A 63 21.69 22.57 -36.96
C ARG A 63 21.24 24.03 -37.06
N GLN A 64 20.48 24.52 -36.07
CA GLN A 64 20.02 25.92 -36.01
C GLN A 64 21.15 26.92 -35.71
N LEU A 65 22.14 26.54 -34.89
CA LEU A 65 23.28 27.40 -34.55
C LEU A 65 24.24 27.61 -35.72
N LYS A 66 24.21 26.76 -36.75
CA LYS A 66 24.90 27.06 -38.01
C LYS A 66 24.32 28.31 -38.69
N GLU A 67 23.11 28.72 -38.32
CA GLU A 67 22.38 29.86 -38.86
C GLU A 67 22.32 31.06 -37.89
N GLY A 68 22.86 30.96 -36.65
CA GLY A 68 22.79 32.05 -35.67
C GLY A 68 23.55 31.83 -34.35
N LYS A 69 23.73 32.89 -33.54
CA LYS A 69 24.41 32.84 -32.22
C LYS A 69 23.59 32.04 -31.18
N PRO A 70 24.24 31.33 -30.25
CA PRO A 70 23.55 30.59 -29.20
C PRO A 70 22.75 31.49 -28.27
N SER A 71 21.53 31.05 -27.95
CA SER A 71 20.68 31.74 -27.00
C SER A 71 21.31 31.69 -25.61
N VAL A 72 21.46 32.87 -25.00
CA VAL A 72 21.96 32.98 -23.63
C VAL A 72 20.87 32.45 -22.71
N MET A 73 21.22 31.51 -21.83
CA MET A 73 20.26 30.97 -20.87
C MET A 73 20.04 31.99 -19.74
N PRO A 74 18.78 32.37 -19.44
CA PRO A 74 18.50 33.26 -18.33
C PRO A 74 18.89 32.59 -17.01
N GLN A 75 19.56 33.34 -16.15
CA GLN A 75 19.99 32.86 -14.85
C GLN A 75 19.02 33.29 -13.78
N MET A 76 18.57 32.31 -12.99
CA MET A 76 17.72 32.61 -11.84
C MET A 76 18.59 33.19 -10.70
N LYS A 77 18.16 34.30 -10.08
CA LYS A 77 18.88 34.90 -8.95
C LYS A 77 18.87 33.93 -7.75
N ARG A 78 19.96 33.91 -6.96
CA ARG A 78 20.12 32.97 -5.83
C ARG A 78 18.96 32.99 -4.81
N HIS A 79 18.41 34.16 -4.49
CA HIS A 79 17.28 34.27 -3.56
C HIS A 79 16.00 33.62 -4.10
N LEU A 80 15.80 33.60 -5.43
CA LEU A 80 14.66 32.90 -6.04
C LEU A 80 14.84 31.39 -5.94
N ILE A 81 16.07 30.87 -6.03
CA ILE A 81 16.35 29.45 -5.81
C ILE A 81 15.94 29.05 -4.40
N TRP A 82 16.29 29.86 -3.39
CA TRP A 82 15.85 29.64 -2.01
C TRP A 82 14.33 29.70 -1.87
N GLY A 83 13.66 30.60 -2.58
CA GLY A 83 12.20 30.63 -2.64
C GLY A 83 11.60 29.35 -3.22
N CYS A 84 12.17 28.81 -4.30
CA CYS A 84 11.74 27.52 -4.87
C CYS A 84 12.02 26.34 -3.94
N ALA A 85 13.18 26.35 -3.26
CA ALA A 85 13.51 25.33 -2.26
C ALA A 85 12.53 25.38 -1.07
N ALA A 86 12.16 26.56 -0.60
CA ALA A 86 11.15 26.73 0.43
C ALA A 86 9.75 26.30 -0.05
N MET A 87 9.40 26.56 -1.31
CA MET A 87 8.14 26.10 -1.90
C MET A 87 8.10 24.57 -2.06
N TRP A 88 9.24 23.94 -2.31
CA TRP A 88 9.39 22.49 -2.35
C TRP A 88 9.32 21.85 -0.96
N ALA A 89 10.20 22.28 -0.05
CA ALA A 89 10.38 21.67 1.27
C ALA A 89 9.34 22.12 2.30
N GLY A 90 8.81 23.35 2.18
CA GLY A 90 7.88 23.93 3.14
C GLY A 90 6.63 23.08 3.37
N PRO A 91 5.89 22.68 2.32
CA PRO A 91 4.73 21.79 2.48
C PRO A 91 5.07 20.43 3.08
N LEU A 92 6.26 19.88 2.78
CA LEU A 92 6.75 18.61 3.32
C LEU A 92 6.99 18.72 4.82
N LEU A 93 7.71 19.77 5.24
CA LEU A 93 7.98 20.06 6.65
C LEU A 93 6.69 20.39 7.43
N ALA A 94 5.79 21.15 6.83
CA ALA A 94 4.49 21.47 7.43
C ALA A 94 3.62 20.22 7.60
N GLY A 95 3.65 19.30 6.64
CA GLY A 95 2.99 17.99 6.75
C GLY A 95 3.59 17.17 7.91
N TRP A 96 4.92 17.13 8.02
CA TRP A 96 5.60 16.44 9.12
C TRP A 96 5.26 17.04 10.49
N VAL A 97 5.25 18.37 10.62
CA VAL A 97 4.86 19.03 11.87
C VAL A 97 3.40 18.72 12.23
N GLN A 98 2.48 18.72 11.25
CA GLN A 98 1.09 18.31 11.49
C GLN A 98 1.00 16.85 11.95
N PHE A 99 1.78 15.97 11.33
CA PHE A 99 1.90 14.57 11.74
C PHE A 99 2.34 14.47 13.20
N GLU A 100 3.48 15.05 13.59
CA GLU A 100 4.01 15.03 14.96
C GLU A 100 3.02 15.59 16.01
N LEU A 101 2.23 16.61 15.63
CA LEU A 101 1.20 17.21 16.48
C LEU A 101 -0.12 16.43 16.55
N PHE A 102 -0.20 15.24 15.93
CA PHE A 102 -1.41 14.41 15.88
C PHE A 102 -2.61 15.12 15.23
N ARG A 103 -2.36 16.03 14.29
CA ARG A 103 -3.43 16.74 13.58
C ARG A 103 -3.96 15.86 12.45
N ASP A 104 -5.26 15.57 12.48
CA ASP A 104 -5.98 14.78 11.47
C ASP A 104 -7.18 15.60 10.96
N PRO A 105 -7.32 15.87 9.64
CA PRO A 105 -6.42 15.47 8.55
C PRO A 105 -5.16 16.34 8.45
N ILE A 106 -4.08 15.76 7.90
CA ILE A 106 -2.91 16.51 7.44
C ILE A 106 -3.24 17.15 6.10
N VAL A 107 -3.05 18.47 6.00
CA VAL A 107 -3.20 19.18 4.73
C VAL A 107 -1.84 19.25 4.04
N MET A 108 -1.73 18.68 2.84
CA MET A 108 -0.53 18.73 2.00
C MET A 108 -0.78 19.44 0.68
N PHE A 109 0.15 20.32 0.29
CA PHE A 109 0.11 21.05 -0.98
C PHE A 109 1.06 20.41 -2.01
N SER A 110 0.72 19.22 -2.50
CA SER A 110 1.56 18.44 -3.43
C SER A 110 1.93 19.20 -4.70
N GLN A 111 1.03 20.04 -5.22
CA GLN A 111 1.28 20.87 -6.40
C GLN A 111 2.40 21.90 -6.16
N SER A 112 2.44 22.50 -4.97
CA SER A 112 3.50 23.43 -4.59
C SER A 112 4.84 22.71 -4.49
N THR A 113 4.86 21.51 -3.92
CA THR A 113 6.06 20.66 -3.85
C THR A 113 6.57 20.31 -5.24
N LEU A 114 5.68 19.88 -6.15
CA LEU A 114 6.03 19.51 -7.52
C LEU A 114 6.64 20.69 -8.29
N VAL A 115 5.95 21.84 -8.31
CA VAL A 115 6.44 23.05 -8.98
C VAL A 115 7.73 23.55 -8.33
N GLY A 116 7.82 23.48 -7.00
CA GLY A 116 9.02 23.85 -6.25
C GLY A 116 10.23 23.03 -6.66
N GLY A 117 10.08 21.70 -6.73
CA GLY A 117 11.15 20.78 -7.13
C GLY A 117 11.64 21.07 -8.55
N ILE A 118 10.72 21.21 -9.51
CA ILE A 118 11.04 21.54 -10.91
C ILE A 118 11.81 22.86 -11.02
N LEU A 119 11.27 23.93 -10.41
CA LEU A 119 11.87 25.27 -10.50
C LEU A 119 13.21 25.36 -9.74
N MET A 120 13.33 24.66 -8.61
CA MET A 120 14.58 24.58 -7.87
C MET A 120 15.66 23.89 -8.70
N THR A 121 15.36 22.73 -9.30
CA THR A 121 16.31 22.02 -10.17
C THR A 121 16.68 22.88 -11.39
N PHE A 122 15.71 23.53 -12.03
CA PHE A 122 15.98 24.46 -13.12
C PHE A 122 16.91 25.60 -12.67
N GLY A 123 16.61 26.24 -11.53
CA GLY A 123 17.39 27.34 -10.99
C GLY A 123 18.84 26.95 -10.70
N VAL A 124 19.06 25.82 -10.02
CA VAL A 124 20.39 25.29 -9.71
C VAL A 124 21.15 24.93 -11.00
N CYS A 125 20.52 24.18 -11.91
CA CYS A 125 21.13 23.82 -13.19
C CYS A 125 21.46 25.06 -14.02
N SER A 126 20.63 26.10 -13.95
CA SER A 126 20.86 27.33 -14.70
C SER A 126 22.12 28.08 -14.32
N GLN A 127 22.53 27.96 -13.06
CA GLN A 127 23.79 28.52 -12.60
C GLN A 127 24.97 27.60 -12.88
N LEU A 128 24.82 26.28 -12.66
CA LEU A 128 25.90 25.31 -12.81
C LEU A 128 26.29 25.09 -14.28
N MET A 129 25.30 25.00 -15.17
CA MET A 129 25.51 24.63 -16.57
C MET A 129 25.74 25.84 -17.47
N VAL A 130 25.78 27.06 -16.95
CA VAL A 130 25.90 28.29 -17.77
C VAL A 130 27.12 28.28 -18.70
N ARG A 131 28.22 27.64 -18.29
CA ARG A 131 29.46 27.53 -19.07
C ARG A 131 29.48 26.36 -20.04
N TRP A 132 28.44 25.52 -20.04
CA TRP A 132 28.37 24.38 -20.94
C TRP A 132 28.07 24.83 -22.36
N ARG A 133 28.50 24.02 -23.33
CA ARG A 133 28.30 24.32 -24.76
C ARG A 133 26.82 24.35 -25.17
N MET A 134 25.97 23.63 -24.43
CA MET A 134 24.52 23.51 -24.68
C MET A 134 23.75 23.56 -23.35
N PRO A 135 23.69 24.73 -22.68
CA PRO A 135 23.19 24.84 -21.31
C PRO A 135 21.69 24.47 -21.19
N TRP A 136 20.90 24.83 -22.22
CA TRP A 136 19.47 24.53 -22.28
C TRP A 136 19.16 23.04 -22.30
N VAL A 137 19.90 22.26 -23.09
CA VAL A 137 19.63 20.82 -23.20
C VAL A 137 20.01 20.12 -21.90
N GLY A 138 21.17 20.43 -21.32
CA GLY A 138 21.59 19.89 -20.03
C GLY A 138 20.56 20.19 -18.95
N THR A 139 20.09 21.43 -18.88
CA THR A 139 19.09 21.85 -17.89
C THR A 139 17.77 21.10 -18.05
N MET A 140 17.24 20.98 -19.28
CA MET A 140 15.98 20.26 -19.52
C MET A 140 16.09 18.77 -19.19
N VAL A 141 17.19 18.13 -19.58
CA VAL A 141 17.48 16.73 -19.25
C VAL A 141 17.53 16.55 -17.73
N THR A 142 18.22 17.42 -17.00
CA THR A 142 18.30 17.31 -15.53
C THR A 142 16.97 17.61 -14.85
N VAL A 143 16.19 18.57 -15.33
CA VAL A 143 14.84 18.82 -14.82
C VAL A 143 13.95 17.59 -15.02
N ALA A 144 14.03 16.94 -16.18
CA ALA A 144 13.27 15.71 -16.47
C ALA A 144 13.73 14.51 -15.63
N LEU A 145 15.04 14.34 -15.43
CA LEU A 145 15.61 13.21 -14.68
C LEU A 145 15.53 13.38 -13.17
N VAL A 146 15.58 14.61 -12.67
CA VAL A 146 15.72 14.89 -11.24
C VAL A 146 14.57 15.74 -10.73
N GLY A 147 14.29 16.88 -11.34
CA GLY A 147 13.33 17.86 -10.81
C GLY A 147 11.90 17.33 -10.71
N LEU A 148 11.42 16.69 -11.77
CA LEU A 148 10.09 16.07 -11.80
C LEU A 148 9.97 14.87 -10.83
N PRO A 149 10.87 13.86 -10.86
CA PRO A 149 10.85 12.77 -9.89
C PRO A 149 10.98 13.25 -8.45
N LEU A 150 11.87 14.22 -8.18
CA LEU A 150 12.04 14.80 -6.86
C LEU A 150 10.74 15.44 -6.35
N GLY A 151 10.10 16.26 -7.18
CA GLY A 151 8.84 16.92 -6.82
C GLY A 151 7.70 15.92 -6.59
N TRP A 152 7.60 14.89 -7.42
CA TRP A 152 6.55 13.88 -7.33
C TRP A 152 6.76 12.93 -6.14
N LEU A 153 7.91 12.25 -6.09
CA LEU A 153 8.22 11.22 -5.09
C LEU A 153 8.26 11.80 -3.67
N SER A 154 8.72 13.05 -3.49
CA SER A 154 8.74 13.66 -2.15
C SER A 154 7.34 13.82 -1.56
N SER A 155 6.32 14.12 -2.38
CA SER A 155 4.94 14.18 -1.92
C SER A 155 4.34 12.79 -1.72
N ASP A 156 4.58 11.88 -2.66
CA ASP A 156 4.00 10.53 -2.66
C ASP A 156 4.50 9.70 -1.47
N LEU A 157 5.80 9.74 -1.19
CA LEU A 157 6.41 9.04 -0.06
C LEU A 157 5.89 9.53 1.29
N LEU A 158 5.68 10.85 1.45
CA LEU A 158 5.11 11.37 2.69
C LEU A 158 3.63 11.02 2.85
N ILE A 159 2.85 11.07 1.77
CA ILE A 159 1.44 10.64 1.80
C ILE A 159 1.35 9.17 2.20
N ALA A 160 2.16 8.30 1.56
CA ALA A 160 2.23 6.89 1.90
C ALA A 160 2.66 6.65 3.36
N HIS A 161 3.68 7.38 3.84
CA HIS A 161 4.13 7.31 5.23
C HIS A 161 3.03 7.73 6.22
N PHE A 162 2.37 8.86 6.01
CA PHE A 162 1.30 9.33 6.89
C PHE A 162 0.08 8.41 6.89
N ASN A 163 -0.28 7.87 5.72
CA ASN A 163 -1.37 6.90 5.60
C ASN A 163 -1.04 5.58 6.29
N HIS A 164 0.21 5.10 6.18
CA HIS A 164 0.69 3.92 6.91
C HIS A 164 0.55 4.08 8.43
N HIS A 165 0.77 5.29 8.93
CA HIS A 165 0.59 5.67 10.33
C HIS A 165 -0.83 6.11 10.68
N LEU A 166 -1.81 5.65 9.91
CA LEU A 166 -3.21 5.89 10.16
C LEU A 166 -3.47 7.39 10.35
N THR A 167 -3.06 8.24 9.42
CA THR A 167 -3.40 9.67 9.43
C THR A 167 -3.91 10.06 8.06
N THR A 168 -5.08 10.70 7.98
CA THR A 168 -5.69 11.04 6.69
C THR A 168 -4.97 12.24 6.07
N VAL A 169 -4.56 12.12 4.81
CA VAL A 169 -3.97 13.24 4.06
C VAL A 169 -4.97 13.82 3.08
N VAL A 170 -5.24 15.11 3.24
CA VAL A 170 -6.09 15.89 2.34
C VAL A 170 -5.21 16.76 1.45
N VAL A 171 -5.36 16.59 0.14
CA VAL A 171 -4.73 17.45 -0.86
C VAL A 171 -5.82 18.36 -1.45
N PRO A 172 -5.82 19.67 -1.13
CA PRO A 172 -6.83 20.57 -1.65
C PRO A 172 -6.61 20.83 -3.14
N LEU A 173 -7.63 20.57 -3.96
CA LEU A 173 -7.67 21.05 -5.34
C LEU A 173 -8.28 22.46 -5.31
N ARG A 174 -7.74 23.38 -6.11
CA ARG A 174 -8.09 24.81 -6.05
C ARG A 174 -9.62 25.00 -6.06
N LYS A 175 -10.12 25.79 -5.11
CA LYS A 175 -11.55 26.16 -5.02
C LYS A 175 -11.95 26.93 -6.28
N GLU A 176 -12.91 26.44 -7.06
CA GLU A 176 -13.49 27.24 -8.14
C GLU A 176 -14.21 28.45 -7.54
N VAL A 177 -14.14 29.60 -8.23
CA VAL A 177 -14.86 30.81 -7.84
C VAL A 177 -16.36 30.51 -7.99
N GLY A 178 -17.00 30.13 -6.88
CA GLY A 178 -18.43 29.82 -6.80
C GLY A 178 -18.82 28.37 -6.49
N GLY A 179 -17.87 27.44 -6.29
CA GLY A 179 -18.15 26.01 -6.10
C GLY A 179 -17.59 25.39 -4.82
N GLU A 180 -18.19 24.28 -4.39
CA GLU A 180 -17.78 23.46 -3.26
C GLU A 180 -16.27 23.12 -3.30
N PRO A 181 -15.59 23.06 -2.15
CA PRO A 181 -14.18 22.69 -2.11
C PRO A 181 -13.98 21.26 -2.63
N ARG A 182 -13.33 21.13 -3.80
CA ARG A 182 -12.85 19.84 -4.28
C ARG A 182 -11.56 19.49 -3.55
N SER A 183 -11.57 18.44 -2.76
CA SER A 183 -10.36 17.85 -2.18
C SER A 183 -10.22 16.41 -2.64
N SER A 184 -9.02 16.01 -3.08
CA SER A 184 -8.70 14.59 -3.16
C SER A 184 -8.36 14.12 -1.75
N VAL A 185 -9.24 13.29 -1.17
CA VAL A 185 -8.99 12.59 0.09
C VAL A 185 -8.25 11.31 -0.29
N TYR A 186 -7.00 11.18 0.15
CA TYR A 186 -6.30 9.91 0.08
C TYR A 186 -6.73 9.14 1.32
N GLU A 187 -7.68 8.24 1.12
CA GLU A 187 -8.31 7.50 2.21
C GLU A 187 -7.32 6.51 2.83
N ARG A 188 -7.46 6.32 4.13
CA ARG A 188 -6.58 5.47 4.94
C ARG A 188 -6.88 4.00 4.60
N ASP A 189 -5.83 3.21 4.35
CA ASP A 189 -5.97 1.75 4.44
C ASP A 189 -6.10 1.40 5.93
N PHE A 190 -7.33 1.23 6.40
CA PHE A 190 -7.56 0.65 7.71
C PHE A 190 -7.08 -0.80 7.67
N PRO A 191 -6.32 -1.27 8.68
CA PRO A 191 -6.07 -2.71 8.79
C PRO A 191 -7.43 -3.40 8.93
N ASP A 192 -7.67 -4.40 8.08
CA ASP A 192 -8.93 -5.16 8.09
C ASP A 192 -9.21 -5.64 9.51
N MET A 193 -10.34 -5.21 10.06
CA MET A 193 -10.78 -5.70 11.36
C MET A 193 -11.08 -7.20 11.22
N PRO A 194 -10.64 -8.05 12.16
CA PRO A 194 -11.03 -9.44 12.17
C PRO A 194 -12.57 -9.52 12.10
N LEU A 195 -13.09 -10.30 11.15
CA LEU A 195 -14.53 -10.45 11.02
C LEU A 195 -15.09 -11.00 12.33
N LEU A 196 -16.20 -10.44 12.81
CA LEU A 196 -16.96 -11.05 13.90
C LEU A 196 -17.21 -12.52 13.55
N PRO A 197 -17.13 -13.45 14.52
CA PRO A 197 -17.27 -14.86 14.27
C PRO A 197 -18.69 -15.06 13.76
N ARG A 198 -18.82 -15.20 12.45
CA ARG A 198 -20.00 -15.81 11.86
C ARG A 198 -19.97 -17.22 12.38
N GLU A 199 -21.06 -17.71 12.95
CA GLU A 199 -21.24 -19.15 13.20
C GLU A 199 -20.85 -19.86 11.90
N SER A 200 -19.65 -20.45 11.88
CA SER A 200 -19.04 -20.82 10.60
C SER A 200 -19.79 -22.03 10.07
N PHE A 201 -20.22 -21.95 8.81
CA PHE A 201 -20.76 -23.10 8.09
C PHE A 201 -19.79 -24.30 8.13
N ASP A 202 -18.49 -24.03 8.32
CA ASP A 202 -17.43 -25.02 8.50
C ASP A 202 -17.57 -25.85 9.79
N SER A 203 -18.06 -25.27 10.90
CA SER A 203 -18.37 -26.05 12.11
C SER A 203 -19.56 -27.01 11.90
N GLN A 204 -20.51 -26.62 11.06
CA GLN A 204 -21.61 -27.50 10.64
C GLN A 204 -21.11 -28.56 9.65
N LEU A 205 -20.14 -28.24 8.80
CA LEU A 205 -19.49 -29.18 7.88
C LEU A 205 -18.58 -30.17 8.59
N GLU A 206 -17.87 -29.79 9.66
CA GLU A 206 -17.13 -30.73 10.51
C GLU A 206 -18.08 -31.63 11.28
N LEU A 207 -19.19 -31.11 11.81
CA LEU A 207 -20.24 -31.93 12.41
C LEU A 207 -20.89 -32.87 11.39
N LEU A 208 -21.16 -32.40 10.17
CA LEU A 208 -21.68 -33.22 9.06
C LEU A 208 -20.65 -34.22 8.56
N ALA A 209 -19.36 -33.88 8.54
CA ALA A 209 -18.27 -34.77 8.19
C ALA A 209 -18.13 -35.86 9.24
N ALA A 210 -18.13 -35.51 10.54
CA ALA A 210 -18.14 -36.44 11.65
C ALA A 210 -19.40 -37.34 11.67
N LEU A 211 -20.57 -36.79 11.29
CA LEU A 211 -21.81 -37.57 11.10
C LEU A 211 -21.78 -38.43 9.82
N SER A 212 -21.04 -38.03 8.78
CA SER A 212 -20.86 -38.81 7.54
C SER A 212 -19.81 -39.91 7.69
N GLU A 213 -18.81 -39.68 8.55
CA GLU A 213 -17.80 -40.66 8.97
C GLU A 213 -18.28 -41.56 10.10
N ALA A 214 -19.39 -41.22 10.77
CA ALA A 214 -20.10 -42.11 11.66
C ALA A 214 -20.63 -43.30 10.83
N LYS A 215 -19.81 -44.36 10.80
CA LYS A 215 -20.04 -45.60 10.07
C LYS A 215 -21.48 -46.06 10.27
N ALA A 216 -22.27 -46.11 9.20
CA ALA A 216 -23.63 -46.62 9.23
C ALA A 216 -23.60 -48.03 9.83
N VAL A 217 -24.11 -48.18 11.05
CA VAL A 217 -24.11 -49.46 11.76
C VAL A 217 -25.16 -50.33 11.10
N ASN A 218 -24.71 -51.36 10.38
CA ASN A 218 -25.60 -52.39 9.86
C ASN A 218 -25.99 -53.29 11.04
N PHE A 219 -27.15 -53.02 11.62
CA PHE A 219 -27.63 -53.72 12.82
C PHE A 219 -27.74 -55.24 12.61
N ASP A 220 -28.04 -55.69 11.40
CA ASP A 220 -28.14 -57.12 11.11
C ASP A 220 -26.76 -57.80 11.08
N GLU A 221 -25.71 -57.10 10.63
CA GLU A 221 -24.32 -57.58 10.68
C GLU A 221 -23.76 -57.57 12.10
N GLU A 222 -24.08 -56.56 12.91
CA GLU A 222 -23.64 -56.47 14.31
C GLU A 222 -24.34 -57.49 15.21
N VAL A 223 -25.61 -57.84 14.91
CA VAL A 223 -26.33 -58.95 15.54
C VAL A 223 -25.75 -60.29 15.10
N ALA A 224 -25.45 -60.48 13.81
CA ALA A 224 -24.80 -61.69 13.32
C ALA A 224 -23.37 -61.87 13.88
N ALA A 225 -22.68 -60.78 14.19
CA ALA A 225 -21.36 -60.78 14.81
C ALA A 225 -21.40 -60.89 16.36
N GLY A 226 -22.58 -61.00 16.96
CA GLY A 226 -22.77 -61.21 18.40
C GLY A 226 -22.48 -59.99 19.29
N ARG A 227 -22.31 -58.80 18.69
CA ARG A 227 -22.00 -57.54 19.40
C ARG A 227 -23.25 -56.74 19.76
N MET A 228 -24.40 -57.09 19.17
CA MET A 228 -25.71 -56.55 19.50
C MET A 228 -26.75 -57.67 19.60
N ARG A 229 -27.77 -57.49 20.43
CA ARG A 229 -28.89 -58.42 20.57
C ARG A 229 -30.21 -57.66 20.47
N LYS A 230 -31.16 -58.23 19.72
CA LYS A 230 -32.54 -57.74 19.65
C LYS A 230 -33.36 -58.36 20.76
N LEU A 231 -34.03 -57.53 21.55
CA LEU A 231 -34.96 -57.94 22.60
C LEU A 231 -36.35 -58.23 22.00
N ASP A 232 -37.17 -58.99 22.75
CA ASP A 232 -38.51 -59.42 22.32
C ASP A 232 -39.51 -58.25 22.14
N ASP A 233 -39.19 -57.08 22.73
CA ASP A 233 -39.94 -55.84 22.56
C ASP A 233 -39.54 -55.04 21.29
N GLY A 234 -38.56 -55.55 20.53
CA GLY A 234 -38.05 -54.94 19.31
C GLY A 234 -36.90 -53.95 19.50
N SER A 235 -36.44 -53.71 20.73
CA SER A 235 -35.29 -52.84 21.04
C SER A 235 -33.94 -53.57 20.86
N TYR A 236 -32.84 -52.80 20.74
CA TYR A 236 -31.49 -53.33 20.52
C TYR A 236 -30.57 -52.97 21.69
N VAL A 237 -29.81 -53.95 22.16
CA VAL A 237 -28.87 -53.81 23.29
C VAL A 237 -27.48 -54.21 22.84
N ARG A 238 -26.45 -53.47 23.28
CA ARG A 238 -25.05 -53.80 22.96
C ARG A 238 -24.52 -54.79 23.99
N VAL A 239 -23.90 -55.86 23.50
CA VAL A 239 -23.31 -56.91 24.34
C VAL A 239 -21.80 -56.69 24.35
N ALA A 240 -21.23 -56.39 25.51
CA ALA A 240 -19.79 -56.25 25.67
C ALA A 240 -19.09 -57.62 25.66
N SER A 241 -17.76 -57.64 25.50
CA SER A 241 -16.96 -58.87 25.36
C SER A 241 -16.96 -59.78 26.60
N ASP A 242 -17.44 -59.26 27.73
CA ASP A 242 -17.66 -59.92 29.01
C ASP A 242 -19.11 -60.41 29.23
N GLY A 243 -20.02 -60.13 28.29
CA GLY A 243 -21.42 -60.54 28.33
C GLY A 243 -22.36 -59.54 29.00
N GLU A 244 -21.87 -58.36 29.42
CA GLU A 244 -22.70 -57.34 30.04
C GLU A 244 -23.52 -56.58 28.97
N GLU A 245 -24.82 -56.44 29.21
CA GLU A 245 -25.81 -55.86 28.29
C GLU A 245 -26.10 -54.41 28.71
N SER A 246 -25.80 -53.44 27.84
CA SER A 246 -26.05 -52.01 28.11
C SER A 246 -27.01 -51.39 27.09
N ALA A 247 -28.03 -50.70 27.59
CA ALA A 247 -28.97 -49.95 26.77
C ALA A 247 -28.26 -48.72 26.18
N VAL A 248 -28.47 -48.46 24.88
CA VAL A 248 -27.94 -47.27 24.21
C VAL A 248 -28.85 -46.09 24.55
N GLU A 249 -28.55 -45.35 25.61
CA GLU A 249 -29.35 -44.18 26.01
C GLU A 249 -29.05 -42.96 25.12
N VAL A 250 -30.07 -42.53 24.37
CA VAL A 250 -30.04 -41.35 23.48
C VAL A 250 -29.77 -40.03 24.25
N ALA A 251 -29.99 -40.03 25.57
CA ALA A 251 -29.77 -38.86 26.43
C ALA A 251 -28.29 -38.46 26.54
N ASP A 252 -27.36 -39.42 26.49
CA ASP A 252 -25.93 -39.16 26.59
C ASP A 252 -25.36 -38.52 25.32
N MET A 253 -25.95 -38.83 24.15
CA MET A 253 -25.55 -38.25 22.88
C MET A 253 -25.89 -36.75 22.80
N LYS A 254 -27.05 -36.34 23.33
CA LYS A 254 -27.47 -34.93 23.35
C LYS A 254 -26.53 -34.10 24.22
N LYS A 255 -26.18 -34.62 25.39
CA LYS A 255 -25.24 -33.97 26.32
C LYS A 255 -23.84 -33.89 25.73
N LEU A 256 -23.36 -34.96 25.08
CA LEU A 256 -22.07 -34.96 24.39
C LEU A 256 -22.03 -33.94 23.23
N MET A 257 -23.11 -33.81 22.44
CA MET A 257 -23.21 -32.82 21.37
C MET A 257 -23.27 -31.38 21.91
N GLU A 258 -23.92 -31.17 23.05
CA GLU A 258 -23.99 -29.87 23.73
C GLU A 258 -22.62 -29.47 24.31
N ASP A 259 -21.92 -30.42 24.96
CA ASP A 259 -20.57 -30.23 25.50
C ASP A 259 -19.53 -29.95 24.39
N VAL A 260 -19.63 -30.65 23.25
CA VAL A 260 -18.76 -30.39 22.07
C VAL A 260 -19.04 -29.01 21.49
N ARG A 261 -20.31 -28.63 21.32
CA ARG A 261 -20.68 -27.30 20.83
C ARG A 261 -20.22 -26.18 21.75
N GLU A 262 -20.33 -26.36 23.06
CA GLU A 262 -19.88 -25.36 24.02
C GLU A 262 -18.35 -25.24 24.02
N THR A 263 -17.64 -26.36 23.89
CA THR A 263 -16.17 -26.38 23.81
C THR A 263 -15.66 -25.72 22.53
N ASP A 264 -16.29 -26.01 21.38
CA ASP A 264 -15.96 -25.39 20.10
C ASP A 264 -16.29 -23.89 20.11
N ALA A 265 -17.43 -23.49 20.67
CA ALA A 265 -17.79 -22.09 20.81
C ALA A 265 -16.77 -21.33 21.67
N ARG A 266 -16.29 -21.93 22.78
CA ARG A 266 -15.24 -21.34 23.61
C ARG A 266 -13.92 -21.22 22.85
N ARG A 267 -13.51 -22.26 22.11
CA ARG A 267 -12.26 -22.24 21.33
C ARG A 267 -12.28 -21.20 20.21
N VAL A 268 -13.41 -21.06 19.51
CA VAL A 268 -13.60 -20.03 18.48
C VAL A 268 -13.59 -18.63 19.11
N ALA A 269 -14.24 -18.45 20.27
CA ALA A 269 -14.21 -17.18 20.99
C ALA A 269 -12.80 -16.81 21.47
N GLU A 270 -12.03 -17.75 21.99
CA GLU A 270 -10.64 -17.55 22.42
C GLU A 270 -9.72 -17.21 21.24
N ALA A 271 -9.85 -17.94 20.12
CA ALA A 271 -9.09 -17.66 18.89
C ALA A 271 -9.40 -16.26 18.34
N HIS A 272 -10.68 -15.88 18.28
CA HIS A 272 -11.08 -14.55 17.84
C HIS A 272 -10.62 -13.45 18.80
N ALA A 273 -10.70 -13.68 20.11
CA ALA A 273 -10.18 -12.73 21.10
C ALA A 273 -8.67 -12.51 20.94
N ALA A 274 -7.91 -13.56 20.65
CA ALA A 274 -6.47 -13.46 20.36
C ALA A 274 -6.20 -12.68 19.06
N GLU A 275 -6.95 -12.93 18.00
CA GLU A 275 -6.85 -12.18 16.74
C GLU A 275 -7.18 -10.69 16.93
N MET A 276 -8.23 -10.38 17.70
CA MET A 276 -8.60 -9.01 18.05
C MET A 276 -7.52 -8.32 18.86
N ALA A 277 -6.94 -9.00 19.85
CA ALA A 277 -5.84 -8.44 20.66
C ALA A 277 -4.61 -8.14 19.80
N ALA A 278 -4.23 -9.03 18.88
CA ALA A 278 -3.12 -8.82 17.96
C ALA A 278 -3.39 -7.67 16.98
N TRP A 279 -4.62 -7.55 16.47
CA TRP A 279 -5.04 -6.44 15.62
C TRP A 279 -4.97 -5.10 16.37
N GLU A 280 -5.45 -5.04 17.61
CA GLU A 280 -5.37 -3.83 18.44
C GLU A 280 -3.94 -3.39 18.74
N GLU A 281 -3.05 -4.35 19.00
CA GLU A 281 -1.63 -4.09 19.21
C GLU A 281 -0.98 -3.51 17.95
N ASP A 282 -1.24 -4.11 16.77
CA ASP A 282 -0.74 -3.58 15.50
C ASP A 282 -1.32 -2.19 15.19
N TYR A 283 -2.62 -1.98 15.43
CA TYR A 283 -3.27 -0.68 15.27
C TYR A 283 -2.61 0.40 16.16
N ARG A 284 -2.39 0.11 17.44
CA ARG A 284 -1.71 1.02 18.38
C ARG A 284 -0.29 1.30 17.93
N ARG A 285 0.46 0.26 17.54
CA ARG A 285 1.83 0.36 17.05
C ARG A 285 1.93 1.23 15.81
N ARG A 286 1.07 1.04 14.80
CA ARG A 286 1.07 1.86 13.59
C ARG A 286 0.74 3.32 13.87
N LYS A 287 -0.21 3.60 14.76
CA LYS A 287 -0.60 4.97 15.14
C LYS A 287 0.53 5.73 15.87
N GLN A 288 1.34 5.02 16.65
CA GLN A 288 2.47 5.59 17.39
C GLN A 288 3.78 5.58 16.59
N GLY A 289 3.94 4.64 15.67
CA GLY A 289 5.15 4.46 14.86
C GLY A 289 5.47 5.65 13.95
N GLY A 290 6.74 5.73 13.52
CA GLY A 290 7.21 6.66 12.48
C GLY A 290 7.30 8.14 12.86
N ARG A 291 6.97 8.48 14.11
CA ARG A 291 7.12 9.81 14.70
C ARG A 291 8.51 9.96 15.31
N LEU A 292 9.14 11.11 15.10
CA LEU A 292 10.48 11.41 15.59
C LEU A 292 10.47 11.86 17.06
N PHE A 293 9.37 12.45 17.54
CA PHE A 293 9.35 13.14 18.83
C PHE A 293 8.40 12.56 19.88
N THR A 294 7.56 11.57 19.53
CA THR A 294 6.78 10.87 20.56
C THR A 294 7.69 9.96 21.37
N ARG A 295 7.76 10.24 22.68
CA ARG A 295 8.22 9.26 23.67
C ARG A 295 7.39 7.99 23.45
N ALA A 296 8.04 6.86 23.16
CA ALA A 296 7.41 5.57 23.31
C ALA A 296 6.70 5.56 24.66
N ALA A 297 5.42 5.18 24.69
CA ALA A 297 4.79 4.86 25.96
C ALA A 297 5.67 3.78 26.59
N ALA A 298 6.18 4.07 27.78
CA ALA A 298 6.91 3.10 28.56
C ALA A 298 5.90 2.05 28.99
N ASP A 299 5.82 0.96 28.22
CA ASP A 299 5.29 -0.32 28.66
C ASP A 299 6.48 -1.20 29.06
#